data_AF-A0A238LAN3-F1
#
_entry.id   AF-A0A238LAN3-F1
#
_cell.length_a   1.000
_cell.length_b   1.000
_cell.length_c   1.000
_cell.angle_alpha   90.00
_cell.angle_beta   90.00
_cell.angle_gamma   90.00
#
_symmetry.space_group_name_H-M   'P 1'
#
loop_
_entity.id
_entity.type
_entity.pdbx_description
1 polymer ?
#
loop_
_entity_poly.entity_id
_entity_poly.type
_entity_poly.pdbx_seq_one_letter_code
_entity_poly.pdbx_strand_id
1 'polypeptide(L)'
;MIKTLALLTTLGLGGATAPVVEVDFMLPARNVVIYPEATELVQVSAPRLSDTAQAAWDNEFITNSFFSAFAYSKDGGYGYATTSNTPETARNIAMAQCLSMNAQCRIIAEIHPADYKEPGPGDITVSLEIAQYYREVQARPTYRAMAISADGAYSSAWGYASQAEADALVLRDCEGYRNTDLEGLEDWPCILLPGLQ
;
A
#
# COMPACT_ATOMS: atom_id res chain seq x y z
N MET A 1 -34.26 1.30 -51.70
CA MET A 1 -34.79 2.59 -51.22
C MET A 1 -35.45 2.38 -49.88
N ILE A 2 -34.95 3.02 -48.83
CA ILE A 2 -35.72 3.74 -47.79
C ILE A 2 -34.65 4.43 -46.93
N LYS A 3 -34.72 5.76 -46.93
CA LYS A 3 -33.95 6.66 -46.07
C LYS A 3 -34.65 6.71 -44.72
N THR A 4 -33.90 6.63 -43.63
CA THR A 4 -34.35 7.16 -42.36
C THR A 4 -33.21 7.97 -41.74
N LEU A 5 -33.45 9.27 -41.69
CA LEU A 5 -32.65 10.28 -41.04
C LEU A 5 -33.40 10.61 -39.74
N ALA A 6 -32.78 10.49 -38.57
CA ALA A 6 -33.27 11.15 -37.37
C ALA A 6 -32.13 11.43 -36.39
N LEU A 7 -31.84 12.73 -36.33
CA LEU A 7 -31.52 13.53 -35.15
C LEU A 7 -30.29 13.18 -34.29
N LEU A 8 -29.30 14.07 -34.40
CA LEU A 8 -28.29 14.33 -33.36
C LEU A 8 -28.96 14.54 -32.01
N THR A 9 -28.44 13.88 -30.98
CA THR A 9 -28.43 14.43 -29.62
C THR A 9 -27.01 14.28 -29.10
N THR A 10 -26.26 15.38 -29.16
CA THR A 10 -24.99 15.54 -28.46
C THR A 10 -25.29 15.66 -26.96
N LEU A 11 -24.96 14.62 -26.20
CA LEU A 11 -24.73 14.72 -24.76
C LEU A 11 -23.33 14.19 -24.49
N GLY A 12 -22.37 15.12 -24.48
CA GLY A 12 -21.07 14.87 -23.91
C GLY A 12 -21.23 14.67 -22.41
N LEU A 13 -20.82 13.50 -21.93
CA LEU A 13 -20.25 13.33 -20.62
C LEU A 13 -18.96 12.55 -20.85
N GLY A 14 -17.90 13.29 -21.15
CA GLY A 14 -16.54 12.79 -20.99
C GLY A 14 -16.34 12.52 -19.51
N GLY A 15 -16.71 11.30 -19.09
CA GLY A 15 -16.17 10.72 -17.88
C GLY A 15 -14.70 10.46 -18.16
N ALA A 16 -13.86 11.44 -17.87
CA ALA A 16 -12.45 11.18 -17.67
C ALA A 16 -12.37 10.29 -16.43
N THR A 17 -12.51 8.97 -16.62
CA THR A 17 -11.91 8.02 -15.70
C THR A 17 -10.44 8.39 -15.69
N ALA A 18 -9.97 8.95 -14.57
CA ALA A 18 -8.54 9.02 -14.32
C ALA A 18 -8.00 7.61 -14.63
N PRO A 19 -6.96 7.49 -15.46
CA PRO A 19 -6.37 6.18 -15.67
C PRO A 19 -5.94 5.68 -14.30
N VAL A 20 -6.59 4.63 -13.82
CA VAL A 20 -6.08 3.82 -12.72
C VAL A 20 -4.86 3.16 -13.33
N VAL A 21 -3.70 3.78 -13.16
CA VAL A 21 -2.43 3.11 -13.40
C VAL A 21 -2.25 2.27 -12.15
N GLU A 22 -2.45 0.96 -12.28
CA GLU A 22 -2.08 0.00 -11.23
C GLU A 22 -0.64 0.29 -10.82
N VAL A 23 -0.42 0.59 -9.53
CA VAL A 23 0.93 0.76 -8.99
C VAL A 23 1.47 -0.63 -8.75
N ASP A 24 1.76 -1.31 -9.85
CA ASP A 24 2.43 -2.60 -9.83
C ASP A 24 3.91 -2.35 -9.60
N PHE A 25 4.52 -3.03 -8.62
CA PHE A 25 5.97 -2.98 -8.44
C PHE A 25 6.63 -3.62 -9.65
N MET A 26 6.85 -2.81 -10.70
CA MET A 26 7.45 -3.28 -11.93
C MET A 26 8.88 -3.74 -11.68
N LEU A 27 9.07 -5.06 -11.67
CA LEU A 27 10.39 -5.66 -11.58
C LEU A 27 11.23 -5.39 -12.85
N PRO A 28 12.55 -5.21 -12.71
CA PRO A 28 13.29 -5.15 -11.45
C PRO A 28 13.13 -3.79 -10.77
N ALA A 29 13.05 -3.82 -9.44
CA ALA A 29 13.21 -2.66 -8.58
C ALA A 29 14.49 -1.88 -8.92
N ARG A 30 14.39 -0.56 -9.08
CA ARG A 30 15.53 0.31 -9.46
C ARG A 30 15.84 1.36 -8.42
N ASN A 31 14.81 1.98 -7.84
CA ASN A 31 14.98 3.04 -6.85
C ASN A 31 14.10 2.79 -5.63
N VAL A 32 14.60 3.22 -4.47
CA VAL A 32 13.79 3.30 -3.25
C VAL A 32 13.38 4.75 -3.04
N VAL A 33 12.08 5.00 -3.01
CA VAL A 33 11.46 6.29 -2.75
C VAL A 33 11.09 6.38 -1.29
N ILE A 34 11.73 7.31 -0.58
CA ILE A 34 11.50 7.58 0.83
C ILE A 34 10.86 8.96 0.93
N TYR A 35 9.61 9.02 1.36
CA TYR A 35 8.92 10.29 1.60
C TYR A 35 9.28 10.86 3.00
N PRO A 36 9.02 12.16 3.23
CA PRO A 36 9.15 12.77 4.55
C PRO A 36 8.27 12.10 5.61
N GLU A 37 8.60 12.31 6.89
CA GLU A 37 7.80 11.84 8.03
C GLU A 37 6.47 12.58 8.20
N ALA A 38 6.38 13.82 7.68
CA ALA A 38 5.13 14.56 7.69
C ALA A 38 4.07 13.83 6.86
N THR A 39 2.81 13.91 7.30
CA THR A 39 1.68 13.22 6.67
C THR A 39 0.47 14.10 6.53
N GLU A 40 -0.40 13.72 5.59
CA GLU A 40 -1.68 14.37 5.34
C GLU A 40 -2.82 13.35 5.50
N LEU A 41 -3.78 13.69 6.36
CA LEU A 41 -5.04 12.95 6.46
C LEU A 41 -5.98 13.42 5.35
N VAL A 42 -6.30 12.52 4.43
CA VAL A 42 -7.29 12.73 3.37
C VAL A 42 -8.59 12.11 3.82
N GLN A 43 -9.49 12.93 4.36
CA GLN A 43 -10.81 12.47 4.78
C GLN A 43 -11.80 12.49 3.61
N VAL A 44 -12.19 11.31 3.14
CA VAL A 44 -13.18 11.12 2.06
C VAL A 44 -14.59 11.37 2.58
N SER A 45 -14.90 10.93 3.80
CA SER A 45 -16.16 11.22 4.49
C SER A 45 -16.02 11.13 6.01
N ALA A 46 -16.94 11.78 6.73
CA ALA A 46 -16.94 11.83 8.19
C ALA A 46 -18.25 11.27 8.77
N PRO A 47 -18.56 9.96 8.60
CA PRO A 47 -19.72 9.38 9.26
C PRO A 47 -19.51 9.41 10.78
N ARG A 48 -20.61 9.40 11.53
CA ARG A 48 -20.53 9.09 12.96
C ARG A 48 -20.09 7.63 13.09
N LEU A 49 -18.93 7.42 13.71
CA LEU A 49 -18.39 6.10 13.98
C LEU A 49 -19.12 5.46 15.16
N SER A 50 -19.16 4.12 15.17
CA SER A 50 -19.47 3.33 16.36
C SER A 50 -18.38 3.55 17.41
N ASP A 51 -18.67 3.29 18.69
CA ASP A 51 -17.69 3.51 19.75
C ASP A 51 -16.40 2.67 19.54
N THR A 52 -16.53 1.47 18.98
CA THR A 52 -15.41 0.58 18.66
C THR A 52 -14.61 1.08 17.46
N ALA A 53 -15.27 1.51 16.39
CA ALA A 53 -14.59 2.10 15.24
C ALA A 53 -13.92 3.44 15.59
N GLN A 54 -14.53 4.24 16.47
CA GLN A 54 -13.95 5.48 16.98
C GLN A 54 -12.68 5.19 17.80
N ALA A 55 -12.70 4.16 18.66
CA ALA A 55 -11.51 3.77 19.42
C ALA A 55 -10.36 3.30 18.51
N ALA A 56 -10.66 2.48 17.49
CA ALA A 56 -9.65 2.08 16.50
C ALA A 56 -9.15 3.27 15.68
N TRP A 57 -10.04 4.18 15.30
CA TRP A 57 -9.68 5.42 14.62
C TRP A 57 -8.68 6.23 15.46
N ASP A 58 -8.99 6.50 16.73
CA ASP A 58 -8.22 7.41 17.58
C ASP A 58 -6.89 6.82 18.06
N ASN A 59 -6.85 5.52 18.33
CA ASN A 59 -5.68 4.88 18.97
C ASN A 59 -4.77 4.15 17.97
N GLU A 60 -5.33 3.66 16.87
CA GLU A 60 -4.62 2.77 15.93
C GLU A 60 -4.48 3.41 14.55
N PHE A 61 -5.52 4.04 13.99
CA PHE A 61 -5.43 4.59 12.64
C PHE A 61 -4.69 5.93 12.58
N ILE A 62 -5.15 6.95 13.31
CA ILE A 62 -4.58 8.31 13.21
C ILE A 62 -3.20 8.45 13.83
N THR A 63 -2.79 7.49 14.65
CA THR A 63 -1.46 7.44 15.26
C THR A 63 -0.38 6.93 14.31
N ASN A 64 -0.79 6.37 13.16
CA ASN A 64 0.10 5.82 12.14
C ASN A 64 0.24 6.76 10.94
N SER A 65 1.42 6.73 10.33
CA SER A 65 1.91 7.87 9.54
C SER A 65 2.35 7.52 8.12
N PHE A 66 2.00 6.36 7.57
CA PHE A 66 2.46 6.05 6.22
C PHE A 66 1.51 5.10 5.51
N PHE A 67 1.05 5.51 4.33
CA PHE A 67 0.02 4.82 3.51
C PHE A 67 -0.93 3.97 4.36
N SER A 68 -1.86 4.66 5.01
CA SER A 68 -2.91 4.03 5.81
C SER A 68 -4.26 4.26 5.14
N ALA A 69 -5.19 3.34 5.31
CA ALA A 69 -6.58 3.53 4.88
C ALA A 69 -7.55 3.02 5.96
N PHE A 70 -8.70 3.68 6.08
CA PHE A 70 -9.76 3.28 6.99
C PHE A 70 -11.06 3.07 6.23
N ALA A 71 -11.59 1.85 6.30
CA ALA A 71 -12.86 1.44 5.71
C ALA A 71 -13.94 1.33 6.80
N TYR A 72 -15.15 1.77 6.47
CA TYR A 72 -16.28 1.74 7.39
C TYR A 72 -17.57 1.30 6.71
N SER A 73 -18.33 0.47 7.43
CA SER A 73 -19.69 0.03 7.07
C SER A 73 -20.73 0.88 7.77
N LYS A 74 -21.90 1.04 7.15
CA LYS A 74 -23.06 1.69 7.80
C LYS A 74 -23.55 0.93 9.03
N ASP A 75 -23.28 -0.37 9.10
CA ASP A 75 -23.66 -1.24 10.21
C ASP A 75 -22.72 -1.11 11.42
N GLY A 76 -21.68 -0.27 11.32
CA GLY A 76 -20.76 0.02 12.42
C GLY A 76 -19.46 -0.79 12.42
N GLY A 77 -19.35 -1.79 11.53
CA GLY A 77 -18.12 -2.53 11.30
C GLY A 77 -17.09 -1.72 10.52
N TYR A 78 -15.82 -2.07 10.69
CA TYR A 78 -14.69 -1.34 10.12
C TYR A 78 -13.53 -2.29 9.78
N GLY A 79 -12.59 -1.76 9.02
CA GLY A 79 -11.30 -2.37 8.74
C GLY A 79 -10.30 -1.26 8.45
N TYR A 80 -9.03 -1.48 8.76
CA TYR A 80 -8.00 -0.48 8.52
C TYR A 80 -6.67 -1.16 8.19
N ALA A 81 -5.84 -0.43 7.45
CA ALA A 81 -4.46 -0.81 7.20
C ALA A 81 -3.57 0.37 7.59
N THR A 82 -2.43 0.06 8.18
CA THR A 82 -1.41 1.04 8.56
C THR A 82 -0.07 0.62 7.99
N THR A 83 0.79 1.60 7.71
CA THR A 83 2.21 1.39 7.38
C THR A 83 2.43 0.48 6.16
N SER A 84 1.48 0.43 5.22
CA SER A 84 1.67 -0.25 3.95
C SER A 84 2.71 0.48 3.10
N ASN A 85 3.23 -0.19 2.07
CA ASN A 85 4.21 0.41 1.18
C ASN A 85 3.58 1.16 0.01
N THR A 86 2.28 0.99 -0.27
CA THR A 86 1.55 1.76 -1.30
C THR A 86 0.16 2.20 -0.79
N PRO A 87 -0.42 3.30 -1.32
CA PRO A 87 -1.80 3.68 -1.02
C PRO A 87 -2.82 2.62 -1.44
N GLU A 88 -2.60 1.97 -2.58
CA GLU A 88 -3.49 0.96 -3.13
C GLU A 88 -3.59 -0.27 -2.22
N THR A 89 -2.44 -0.78 -1.77
CA THR A 89 -2.40 -1.90 -0.84
C THR A 89 -3.09 -1.56 0.47
N ALA A 90 -2.89 -0.36 1.01
CA ALA A 90 -3.57 0.09 2.22
C ALA A 90 -5.10 0.06 2.06
N ARG A 91 -5.63 0.57 0.94
CA ARG A 91 -7.07 0.52 0.64
C ARG A 91 -7.57 -0.92 0.52
N ASN A 92 -6.85 -1.77 -0.19
CA ASN A 92 -7.24 -3.15 -0.43
C ASN A 92 -7.34 -3.94 0.87
N ILE A 93 -6.34 -3.81 1.76
CA ILE A 93 -6.35 -4.43 3.10
C ILE A 93 -7.50 -3.89 3.95
N ALA A 94 -7.66 -2.57 4.06
CA ALA A 94 -8.72 -1.96 4.85
C ALA A 94 -10.11 -2.39 4.38
N MET A 95 -10.31 -2.43 3.06
CA MET A 95 -11.55 -2.88 2.44
C MET A 95 -11.81 -4.36 2.70
N ALA A 96 -10.83 -5.23 2.47
CA ALA A 96 -10.96 -6.67 2.69
C ALA A 96 -11.29 -6.99 4.15
N GLN A 97 -10.59 -6.36 5.10
CA GLN A 97 -10.86 -6.52 6.52
C GLN A 97 -12.28 -6.06 6.88
N CYS A 98 -12.73 -4.90 6.37
CA CYS A 98 -14.09 -4.43 6.62
C CYS A 98 -15.14 -5.40 6.02
N LEU A 99 -14.94 -5.84 4.78
CA LEU A 99 -15.86 -6.72 4.06
C LEU A 99 -15.90 -8.14 4.63
N SER A 100 -14.85 -8.59 5.32
CA SER A 100 -14.85 -9.89 6.02
C SER A 100 -15.96 -10.01 7.08
N MET A 101 -16.45 -8.88 7.59
CA MET A 101 -17.49 -8.82 8.63
C MET A 101 -18.76 -8.10 8.19
N ASN A 102 -18.78 -7.48 7.01
CA ASN A 102 -19.85 -6.58 6.57
C ASN A 102 -20.16 -6.74 5.08
N ALA A 103 -21.41 -6.52 4.69
CA ALA A 103 -21.82 -6.63 3.28
C ALA A 103 -21.40 -5.42 2.42
N GLN A 104 -21.27 -4.24 3.02
CA GLN A 104 -20.98 -3.00 2.31
C GLN A 104 -20.01 -2.12 3.11
N CYS A 105 -18.85 -1.86 2.54
CA CYS A 105 -17.82 -1.00 3.11
C CYS A 105 -17.43 0.09 2.12
N ARG A 106 -16.92 1.20 2.65
CA ARG A 106 -16.29 2.27 1.85
C ARG A 106 -15.06 2.81 2.58
N ILE A 107 -14.07 3.24 1.84
CA ILE A 107 -12.97 4.04 2.40
C ILE A 107 -13.55 5.39 2.87
N ILE A 108 -13.28 5.74 4.12
CA ILE A 108 -13.70 7.03 4.70
C ILE A 108 -12.53 7.97 4.94
N ALA A 109 -11.30 7.44 5.02
CA ALA A 109 -10.08 8.24 5.10
C ALA A 109 -8.86 7.46 4.65
N GLU A 110 -7.84 8.20 4.22
CA GLU A 110 -6.50 7.73 3.89
C GLU A 110 -5.47 8.65 4.56
N ILE A 111 -4.30 8.12 4.91
CA ILE A 111 -3.14 8.89 5.36
C ILE A 111 -2.04 8.71 4.34
N HIS A 112 -1.60 9.82 3.74
CA HIS A 112 -0.49 9.83 2.78
C HIS A 112 0.71 10.56 3.37
N PRO A 113 1.93 10.22 2.95
CA PRO A 113 3.08 11.06 3.19
C PRO A 113 2.87 12.46 2.59
N ALA A 114 3.37 13.49 3.26
CA ALA A 114 3.39 14.85 2.73
C ALA A 114 4.17 14.89 1.42
N ASP A 115 3.72 15.73 0.48
CA ASP A 115 4.27 15.83 -0.87
C ASP A 115 4.25 14.52 -1.67
N TYR A 116 3.34 13.59 -1.34
CA TYR A 116 3.18 12.35 -2.09
C TYR A 116 3.01 12.63 -3.58
N LYS A 117 3.85 11.94 -4.36
CA LYS A 117 3.77 11.86 -5.81
C LYS A 117 3.84 10.41 -6.19
N GLU A 118 2.98 10.00 -7.10
CA GLU A 118 2.93 8.62 -7.56
C GLU A 118 4.31 8.14 -8.06
N PRO A 119 4.80 6.99 -7.57
CA PRO A 119 6.10 6.45 -7.98
C PRO A 119 6.11 6.09 -9.47
N GLY A 120 7.27 6.26 -10.11
CA GLY A 120 7.45 5.88 -11.51
C GLY A 120 7.76 4.39 -11.71
N PRO A 121 7.86 3.91 -12.96
CA PRO A 121 8.24 2.53 -13.25
C PRO A 121 9.59 2.14 -12.62
N GLY A 122 9.56 1.10 -11.77
CA GLY A 122 10.74 0.59 -11.06
C GLY A 122 11.07 1.33 -9.76
N ASP A 123 10.27 2.32 -9.37
CA ASP A 123 10.35 2.94 -8.05
C ASP A 123 9.58 2.11 -7.03
N ILE A 124 10.17 1.90 -5.86
CA ILE A 124 9.53 1.24 -4.72
C ILE A 124 9.41 2.24 -3.60
N THR A 125 8.21 2.43 -3.11
CA THR A 125 7.93 3.23 -1.92
C THR A 125 8.04 2.37 -0.67
N VAL A 126 8.54 2.96 0.42
CA VAL A 126 8.74 2.26 1.70
C VAL A 126 8.19 3.07 2.86
N SER A 127 7.61 2.39 3.85
CA SER A 127 7.22 3.00 5.13
C SER A 127 8.43 3.63 5.84
N LEU A 128 8.19 4.55 6.78
CA LEU A 128 9.26 5.21 7.54
C LEU A 128 10.13 4.20 8.30
N GLU A 129 9.50 3.18 8.87
CA GLU A 129 10.19 2.09 9.57
C GLU A 129 11.12 1.34 8.60
N ILE A 130 10.58 0.91 7.45
CA ILE A 130 11.35 0.19 6.43
C ILE A 130 12.48 1.08 5.88
N ALA A 131 12.23 2.37 5.70
CA ALA A 131 13.26 3.34 5.29
C ALA A 131 14.40 3.46 6.31
N GLN A 132 14.10 3.38 7.61
CA GLN A 132 15.12 3.33 8.65
C GLN A 132 15.96 2.06 8.53
N TYR A 133 15.33 0.88 8.47
CA TYR A 133 16.05 -0.38 8.32
C TYR A 133 16.88 -0.41 7.05
N TYR A 134 16.37 0.11 5.94
CA TYR A 134 17.11 0.20 4.68
C TYR A 134 18.42 0.98 4.84
N ARG A 135 18.37 2.16 5.49
CA ARG A 135 19.57 2.97 5.79
C ARG A 135 20.52 2.25 6.74
N GLU A 136 19.99 1.54 7.74
CA GLU A 136 20.83 0.76 8.66
C GLU A 136 21.56 -0.37 7.94
N VAL A 137 20.86 -1.12 7.08
CA VAL A 137 21.43 -2.21 6.29
C VAL A 137 22.54 -1.71 5.38
N GLN A 138 22.37 -0.55 4.74
CA GLN A 138 23.43 0.06 3.92
C GLN A 138 24.75 0.25 4.67
N ALA A 139 24.70 0.50 5.99
CA ALA A 139 25.86 0.67 6.84
C ALA A 139 26.46 -0.66 7.36
N ARG A 140 25.85 -1.81 7.06
CA ARG A 140 26.31 -3.13 7.51
C ARG A 140 27.41 -3.71 6.60
N PRO A 141 28.16 -4.72 7.08
CA PRO A 141 29.13 -5.46 6.28
C PRO A 141 28.58 -5.98 4.95
N THR A 142 29.48 -6.33 4.02
CA THR A 142 29.13 -6.84 2.69
C THR A 142 28.28 -8.11 2.75
N TYR A 143 27.67 -8.46 1.61
CA TYR A 143 26.68 -9.54 1.50
C TYR A 143 25.48 -9.25 2.39
N ARG A 144 24.81 -8.17 2.01
CA ARG A 144 23.66 -7.60 2.70
C ARG A 144 22.50 -7.51 1.73
N ALA A 145 21.31 -7.72 2.23
CA ALA A 145 20.10 -7.70 1.44
C ALA A 145 18.94 -7.22 2.30
N MET A 146 17.90 -6.74 1.64
CA MET A 146 16.62 -6.45 2.25
C MET A 146 15.54 -6.79 1.23
N ALA A 147 14.46 -7.39 1.69
CA ALA A 147 13.27 -7.65 0.88
C ALA A 147 12.06 -7.00 1.54
N ILE A 148 11.11 -6.56 0.72
CA ILE A 148 9.83 -6.00 1.18
C ILE A 148 8.68 -6.51 0.29
N SER A 149 7.46 -6.45 0.78
CA SER A 149 6.22 -6.60 0.00
C SER A 149 5.34 -5.35 0.11
N ALA A 150 4.32 -5.23 -0.74
CA ALA A 150 3.46 -4.05 -0.78
C ALA A 150 2.63 -3.86 0.51
N ASP A 151 2.29 -4.95 1.19
CA ASP A 151 1.53 -4.96 2.45
C ASP A 151 2.35 -4.55 3.69
N GLY A 152 3.66 -4.35 3.52
CA GLY A 152 4.54 -3.92 4.60
C GLY A 152 5.38 -5.04 5.23
N ALA A 153 5.27 -6.29 4.77
CA ALA A 153 6.21 -7.31 5.20
C ALA A 153 7.64 -6.96 4.75
N TYR A 154 8.63 -7.26 5.59
CA TYR A 154 10.03 -7.02 5.27
C TYR A 154 10.96 -8.00 5.98
N SER A 155 12.16 -8.15 5.44
CA SER A 155 13.28 -8.83 6.10
C SER A 155 14.60 -8.23 5.66
N SER A 156 15.63 -8.31 6.51
CA SER A 156 16.98 -7.84 6.20
C SER A 156 18.04 -8.79 6.72
N ALA A 157 19.18 -8.84 6.03
CA ALA A 157 20.29 -9.73 6.33
C ALA A 157 21.62 -9.07 5.97
N TRP A 158 22.70 -9.42 6.66
CA TRP A 158 24.07 -8.98 6.33
C TRP A 158 25.13 -9.95 6.89
N GLY A 159 26.33 -9.92 6.32
CA GLY A 159 27.46 -10.72 6.80
C GLY A 159 27.40 -12.20 6.44
N TYR A 160 26.66 -12.55 5.38
CA TYR A 160 26.55 -13.91 4.86
C TYR A 160 27.81 -14.31 4.08
N ALA A 161 27.93 -15.59 3.68
CA ALA A 161 29.10 -16.04 2.93
C ALA A 161 29.08 -15.55 1.47
N SER A 162 27.90 -15.19 0.94
CA SER A 162 27.74 -14.65 -0.40
C SER A 162 26.48 -13.77 -0.53
N GLN A 163 26.42 -12.95 -1.57
CA GLN A 163 25.24 -12.13 -1.87
C GLN A 163 24.00 -13.00 -2.15
N ALA A 164 24.17 -14.10 -2.91
CA ALA A 164 23.07 -15.00 -3.23
C ALA A 164 22.45 -15.64 -1.97
N GLU A 165 23.27 -15.92 -0.95
CA GLU A 165 22.78 -16.44 0.33
C GLU A 165 21.98 -15.38 1.11
N ALA A 166 22.48 -14.13 1.15
CA ALA A 166 21.76 -13.02 1.77
C ALA A 166 20.41 -12.75 1.07
N ASP A 167 20.40 -12.71 -0.27
CA ASP A 167 19.21 -12.47 -1.09
C ASP A 167 18.16 -13.57 -0.87
N ALA A 168 18.56 -14.84 -0.93
CA ALA A 168 17.66 -15.97 -0.76
C ALA A 168 17.05 -16.00 0.66
N LEU A 169 17.84 -15.63 1.67
CA LEU A 169 17.36 -15.55 3.04
C LEU A 169 16.28 -14.48 3.22
N VAL A 170 16.56 -13.25 2.80
CA VAL A 170 15.62 -12.14 3.03
C VAL A 170 14.31 -12.33 2.28
N LEU A 171 14.36 -12.90 1.07
CA LEU A 171 13.14 -13.23 0.33
C LEU A 171 12.30 -14.27 1.08
N ARG A 172 12.91 -15.39 1.49
CA ARG A 172 12.21 -16.44 2.24
C ARG A 172 11.60 -15.91 3.54
N ASP A 173 12.38 -15.15 4.30
CA ASP A 173 11.94 -14.66 5.60
C ASP A 173 10.85 -13.58 5.44
N CYS A 174 10.96 -12.69 4.44
CA CYS A 174 9.92 -11.71 4.11
C CYS A 174 8.60 -12.39 3.74
N GLU A 175 8.63 -13.44 2.90
CA GLU A 175 7.43 -14.19 2.52
C GLU A 175 6.70 -14.78 3.74
N GLY A 176 7.44 -15.10 4.81
CA GLY A 176 6.86 -15.60 6.07
C GLY A 176 6.09 -14.55 6.89
N TYR A 177 6.24 -13.26 6.58
CA TYR A 177 5.56 -12.15 7.26
C TYR A 177 4.45 -11.49 6.43
N ARG A 178 4.22 -11.97 5.20
CA ARG A 178 3.15 -11.45 4.35
C ARG A 178 1.78 -11.69 4.95
N ASN A 179 0.87 -10.74 4.73
CA ASN A 179 -0.52 -10.89 5.11
C ASN A 179 -1.20 -11.92 4.19
N THR A 180 -1.51 -13.08 4.75
CA THR A 180 -2.21 -14.17 4.06
C THR A 180 -3.56 -14.52 4.71
N ASP A 181 -3.94 -13.78 5.74
CA ASP A 181 -5.14 -14.05 6.56
C ASP A 181 -6.42 -13.45 5.95
N LEU A 182 -6.28 -12.53 4.98
CA LEU A 182 -7.40 -11.84 4.34
C LEU A 182 -7.65 -12.42 2.94
N GLU A 183 -8.88 -12.91 2.72
CA GLU A 183 -9.31 -13.42 1.43
C GLU A 183 -9.51 -12.30 0.40
N GLY A 184 -9.31 -12.63 -0.89
CA GLY A 184 -9.60 -11.74 -2.00
C GLY A 184 -8.60 -10.61 -2.23
N LEU A 185 -7.46 -10.63 -1.52
CA LEU A 185 -6.34 -9.74 -1.78
C LEU A 185 -5.50 -10.25 -2.94
N GLU A 186 -4.87 -9.30 -3.64
CA GLU A 186 -3.84 -9.59 -4.63
C GLU A 186 -2.60 -10.20 -3.95
N ASP A 187 -1.85 -10.98 -4.72
CA ASP A 187 -0.54 -11.50 -4.29
C ASP A 187 0.49 -10.37 -4.33
N TRP A 188 0.99 -9.93 -3.16
CA TRP A 188 2.06 -8.95 -3.05
C TRP A 188 3.39 -9.63 -2.69
N PRO A 189 4.10 -10.23 -3.67
CA PRO A 189 5.31 -10.99 -3.39
C PRO A 189 6.40 -10.08 -2.81
N CYS A 190 7.30 -10.70 -2.04
CA CYS A 190 8.48 -10.04 -1.55
C CYS A 190 9.49 -9.83 -2.68
N ILE A 191 10.05 -8.63 -2.73
CA ILE A 191 11.03 -8.20 -3.74
C ILE A 191 12.27 -7.62 -3.07
N LEU A 192 13.42 -7.83 -3.69
CA LEU A 192 14.69 -7.28 -3.19
C LEU A 192 14.76 -5.77 -3.39
N LEU A 193 15.23 -5.07 -2.37
CA LEU A 193 15.54 -3.64 -2.47
C LEU A 193 16.87 -3.40 -3.21
N PRO A 194 16.92 -2.43 -4.14
CA PRO A 194 18.12 -2.14 -4.90
C PRO A 194 19.20 -1.46 -4.05
N GLY A 195 20.45 -1.48 -4.53
CA GLY A 195 21.58 -0.76 -3.92
C GLY A 195 22.16 -1.38 -2.66
N LEU A 196 21.79 -2.62 -2.33
CA LEU A 196 22.33 -3.37 -1.18
C LEU A 196 23.35 -4.44 -1.56
N GLN A 197 23.38 -4.84 -2.83
CA GLN A 197 24.28 -5.84 -3.41
C GLN A 197 25.70 -5.28 -3.65
#